data_AF-A0A935ES13-F1
#
_entry.id   AF-A0A935ES13-F1
#
_cell.length_a   1.000
_cell.length_b   1.000
_cell.length_c   1.000
_cell.angle_alpha   90.00
_cell.angle_beta   90.00
_cell.angle_gamma   90.00
#
_symmetry.space_group_name_H-M   'P 1'
#
loop_
_entity.id
_entity.type
_entity.pdbx_description
1 polymer ?
#
loop_
_entity_poly.entity_id
_entity_poly.type
_entity_poly.pdbx_seq_one_letter_code
_entity_poly.pdbx_strand_id
1 'polypeptide(L)'
;MRKLIFIGIVAVGALVGLLSAAQDDWATRMVMSAVGALFAAPIGAVLTRRPKPTVVAPAWDESLEANAITSPKALAANYWRDKGHPPFMKPQEAEPDKHMFDPDKLG
;
A
#
# COMPACT_ATOMS: atom_id res chain seq x y z
N MET A 1 15.14 -21.88 -8.82
CA MET A 1 16.07 -21.76 -7.67
C MET A 1 15.49 -21.01 -6.49
N ARG A 2 14.87 -19.84 -6.67
CA ARG A 2 14.46 -19.00 -5.54
C ARG A 2 13.40 -19.60 -4.60
N LYS A 3 12.41 -20.32 -5.15
CA LYS A 3 11.45 -21.07 -4.34
C LYS A 3 12.13 -22.13 -3.47
N LEU A 4 13.19 -22.77 -3.98
CA LEU A 4 13.99 -23.74 -3.24
C LEU A 4 14.79 -23.05 -2.11
N ILE A 5 15.33 -21.86 -2.36
CA ILE A 5 16.01 -21.06 -1.32
C ILE A 5 15.02 -20.70 -0.21
N PHE A 6 13.80 -20.28 -0.56
CA PHE A 6 12.74 -19.99 0.42
C PHE A 6 12.41 -21.22 1.27
N ILE A 7 12.14 -22.35 0.62
CA ILE A 7 11.84 -23.62 1.30
C ILE A 7 13.02 -24.05 2.18
N GLY A 8 14.25 -23.88 1.71
CA GLY A 8 15.45 -24.18 2.47
C GLY A 8 15.56 -23.35 3.76
N ILE A 9 15.33 -22.04 3.67
CA ILE A 9 15.35 -21.15 4.85
C ILE A 9 14.28 -21.56 5.87
N VAL A 10 13.06 -21.82 5.41
CA VAL A 10 11.96 -22.27 6.29
C VAL A 10 12.28 -23.63 6.93
N ALA A 11 12.83 -24.57 6.17
CA ALA A 11 13.22 -25.88 6.67
C ALA A 11 14.34 -25.80 7.73
N VAL A 12 15.32 -24.90 7.54
CA VAL A 12 16.36 -24.65 8.54
C VAL A 12 15.75 -24.07 9.82
N GLY A 13 14.82 -23.11 9.70
CA GLY A 13 14.08 -22.58 10.86
C GLY A 13 13.34 -23.68 11.63
N ALA A 14 12.62 -24.54 10.91
CA ALA A 14 11.92 -25.69 11.50
C ALA A 14 12.88 -26.65 12.21
N LEU A 15 14.03 -26.96 11.60
CA LEU A 15 15.07 -27.81 12.20
C LEU A 15 15.65 -27.20 13.48
N VAL A 16 15.93 -25.89 13.49
CA VAL A 16 16.41 -25.20 14.70
C VAL A 16 15.38 -25.30 15.82
N GLY A 17 14.10 -25.07 15.51
CA GLY A 17 13.01 -25.23 16.47
C GLY A 17 12.89 -26.65 17.01
N LEU A 18 13.01 -27.65 16.13
CA LEU A 18 12.98 -29.06 16.52
C LEU A 18 14.15 -29.44 17.44
N LEU A 19 15.36 -28.97 17.11
CA LEU A 19 16.57 -29.23 17.90
C LEU A 19 16.54 -28.53 19.25
N SER A 20 15.93 -27.35 19.34
CA SER A 20 15.77 -26.61 20.60
C SER A 20 14.93 -27.35 21.64
N ALA A 21 13.98 -28.18 21.19
CA ALA A 21 13.09 -28.97 22.04
C ALA A 21 13.41 -30.48 22.01
N ALA A 22 14.64 -30.84 21.63
CA ALA A 22 15.01 -32.24 21.36
C ALA A 22 14.88 -33.18 22.56
N GLN A 23 14.75 -32.66 23.78
CA GLN A 23 14.54 -33.44 25.01
C GLN A 23 13.08 -33.43 25.50
N ASP A 24 12.22 -32.60 24.91
CA ASP A 24 10.82 -32.48 25.31
C ASP A 24 9.94 -33.53 24.63
N ASP A 25 8.65 -33.54 24.98
CA ASP A 25 7.66 -34.39 24.36
C ASP A 25 7.45 -34.05 22.87
N TRP A 26 6.83 -35.00 22.15
CA TRP A 26 6.63 -34.88 20.71
C TRP A 26 5.76 -33.68 20.31
N ALA A 27 4.78 -33.30 21.13
CA ALA A 27 3.93 -32.16 20.84
C ALA A 27 4.72 -30.85 20.97
N THR A 28 5.53 -30.71 22.02
CA THR A 28 6.41 -29.55 22.22
C THR A 28 7.41 -29.40 21.07
N ARG A 29 8.00 -30.50 20.59
CA ARG A 29 8.88 -30.51 19.41
C ARG A 29 8.20 -30.01 18.15
N MET A 30 6.96 -30.44 17.90
CA MET A 30 6.19 -30.00 16.73
C MET A 30 5.84 -28.51 16.81
N VAL A 31 5.46 -28.02 17.99
CA VAL A 31 5.19 -26.60 18.21
C VAL A 31 6.44 -25.78 17.99
N MET A 32 7.59 -26.18 18.56
CA MET A 32 8.83 -25.42 18.41
C MET A 32 9.35 -25.43 16.98
N SER A 33 9.21 -26.53 16.26
CA SER A 33 9.48 -26.59 14.81
C SER A 33 8.59 -25.60 14.03
N ALA A 34 7.29 -25.54 14.32
CA ALA A 34 6.38 -24.57 13.69
C ALA A 34 6.75 -23.11 14.02
N VAL A 35 7.15 -22.83 15.27
CA VAL A 35 7.65 -21.51 15.70
C VAL A 35 8.92 -21.14 14.92
N GLY A 36 9.88 -22.04 14.82
CA GLY A 36 11.10 -21.82 14.05
C GLY A 36 10.83 -21.55 12.57
N ALA A 37 9.90 -22.29 11.95
CA ALA A 37 9.44 -22.03 10.59
C ALA A 37 8.78 -20.65 10.44
N LEU A 38 7.94 -20.26 11.42
CA LEU A 38 7.24 -18.98 11.44
C LEU A 38 8.21 -17.79 11.44
N PHE A 39 9.30 -17.86 12.22
CA PHE A 39 10.32 -16.81 12.25
C PHE A 39 11.23 -16.81 11.02
N ALA A 40 11.49 -17.97 10.42
CA ALA A 40 12.29 -18.06 9.20
C ALA A 40 11.55 -17.58 7.94
N ALA A 41 10.22 -17.71 7.91
CA ALA A 41 9.38 -17.33 6.77
C ALA A 41 9.54 -15.86 6.31
N PRO A 42 9.45 -14.82 7.17
CA PRO A 42 9.64 -13.43 6.74
C PRO A 42 11.05 -13.17 6.21
N ILE A 43 12.07 -13.76 6.82
CA ILE A 43 13.47 -13.66 6.35
C ILE A 43 13.59 -14.27 4.95
N GLY A 44 13.08 -15.49 4.80
CA GLY A 44 13.01 -16.17 3.51
C GLY A 44 12.26 -15.34 2.47
N ALA A 45 11.11 -14.77 2.82
CA ALA A 45 10.28 -13.98 1.92
C ALA A 45 11.00 -12.72 1.43
N VAL A 46 11.69 -11.99 2.32
CA VAL A 46 12.48 -10.80 1.95
C VAL A 46 13.62 -11.16 1.02
N LEU A 47 14.44 -12.16 1.38
CA LEU A 47 15.57 -12.62 0.56
C LEU A 47 15.09 -13.21 -0.78
N THR A 48 13.86 -13.73 -0.82
CA THR A 48 13.26 -14.35 -2.00
C THR A 48 12.21 -13.50 -2.74
N ARG A 49 12.08 -12.21 -2.40
CA ARG A 49 11.17 -11.23 -3.03
C ARG A 49 11.59 -10.75 -4.41
N ARG A 50 10.82 -11.00 -5.48
CA ARG A 50 11.20 -10.51 -6.83
C ARG A 50 11.22 -8.98 -6.80
N PRO A 51 12.24 -8.31 -7.38
CA PRO A 51 12.08 -6.90 -7.67
C PRO A 51 10.83 -6.80 -8.55
N LYS A 52 9.80 -6.13 -8.04
CA LYS A 52 8.64 -5.80 -8.85
C LYS A 52 9.19 -4.87 -9.93
N PRO A 53 8.96 -5.12 -11.22
CA PRO A 53 9.31 -4.12 -12.23
C PRO A 53 8.58 -2.86 -11.79
N THR A 54 9.34 -1.82 -11.44
CA THR A 54 8.81 -0.47 -11.40
C THR A 54 8.24 -0.29 -12.79
N VAL A 55 6.92 -0.22 -12.89
CA VAL A 55 6.30 0.21 -14.15
C VAL A 55 6.85 1.59 -14.34
N VAL A 56 7.89 1.70 -15.17
CA VAL A 56 8.35 2.98 -15.67
C VAL A 56 7.17 3.43 -16.51
N ALA A 57 6.31 4.25 -15.91
CA ALA A 57 5.33 5.00 -16.67
C ALA A 57 6.12 5.69 -17.79
N PRO A 58 5.64 5.68 -19.04
CA PRO A 58 6.35 6.30 -20.14
C PRO A 58 6.78 7.71 -19.71
N ALA A 59 8.09 7.97 -19.75
CA ALA A 59 8.74 9.20 -19.27
C ALA A 59 8.33 10.48 -20.03
N TRP A 60 7.24 10.42 -20.79
CA TRP A 60 6.73 11.47 -21.64
C TRP A 60 5.70 12.36 -20.94
N ASP A 61 5.24 12.03 -19.73
CA ASP A 61 4.20 12.84 -19.05
C ASP A 61 4.41 13.06 -17.54
N GLU A 62 5.18 12.22 -16.84
CA GLU A 62 5.26 12.32 -15.36
C GLU A 62 5.99 13.59 -14.86
N SER A 63 6.94 14.12 -15.63
CA SER A 63 7.67 15.36 -15.27
C SER A 63 6.89 16.64 -15.58
N LEU A 64 5.97 16.60 -16.55
CA LEU A 64 5.03 17.68 -16.85
C LEU A 64 3.84 17.64 -15.88
N GLU A 65 3.28 16.46 -15.58
CA GLU A 65 2.16 16.32 -14.64
C GLU A 65 2.52 16.58 -13.18
N ALA A 66 3.75 16.28 -12.76
CA ALA A 66 4.20 16.51 -11.39
C ALA A 66 4.23 18.01 -11.01
N ASN A 67 4.39 18.89 -11.99
CA ASN A 67 4.37 20.35 -11.82
C ASN A 67 3.14 21.03 -12.46
N ALA A 68 2.34 20.30 -13.23
CA ALA A 68 1.10 20.83 -13.80
C ALA A 68 0.06 20.93 -12.68
N ILE A 69 -0.23 22.15 -12.26
CA ILE A 69 -1.25 22.47 -11.26
C ILE A 69 -2.67 22.07 -11.73
N THR A 70 -2.80 21.74 -13.01
CA THR A 70 -4.01 21.24 -13.67
C THR A 70 -4.07 19.71 -13.80
N SER A 71 -3.03 18.96 -13.39
CA SER A 71 -3.05 17.50 -13.52
C SER A 71 -4.11 16.87 -12.61
N PRO A 72 -4.72 15.72 -13.00
CA PRO A 72 -5.72 15.05 -12.16
C PRO A 72 -5.21 14.74 -10.74
N LYS A 73 -3.92 14.41 -10.62
CA LYS A 73 -3.24 14.17 -9.34
C LYS A 73 -3.12 15.44 -8.51
N ALA A 74 -2.75 16.57 -9.11
CA ALA A 74 -2.66 17.86 -8.43
C ALA A 74 -4.04 18.37 -7.96
N LEU A 75 -5.07 18.17 -8.78
CA LEU A 75 -6.46 18.50 -8.44
C LEU A 75 -7.01 17.62 -7.30
N ALA A 76 -6.70 16.32 -7.31
CA ALA A 76 -7.11 15.41 -6.24
C ALA A 76 -6.43 15.75 -4.89
N ALA A 77 -5.12 16.06 -4.92
CA ALA A 77 -4.37 16.44 -3.72
C ALA A 77 -4.88 17.75 -3.08
N ASN A 78 -5.32 18.70 -3.90
CA ASN A 78 -5.82 20.00 -3.45
C ASN A 78 -7.36 20.09 -3.45
N TYR A 79 -8.06 18.97 -3.62
CA TYR A 79 -9.52 18.95 -3.80
C TYR A 79 -10.27 19.70 -2.68
N TRP A 80 -9.83 19.54 -1.43
CA TRP A 80 -10.46 20.22 -0.29
C TRP A 80 -10.39 21.75 -0.41
N ARG A 81 -9.27 22.28 -0.89
CA ARG A 81 -9.06 23.71 -1.12
C ARG A 81 -9.77 24.16 -2.40
N ASP A 82 -9.66 23.41 -3.49
CA ASP A 82 -9.97 23.90 -4.83
C ASP A 82 -11.26 23.36 -5.46
N LYS A 83 -11.90 22.37 -4.84
CA LYS A 83 -13.11 21.71 -5.35
C LYS A 83 -12.94 21.20 -6.80
N GLY A 84 -11.76 20.69 -7.12
CA GLY A 84 -11.44 20.17 -8.46
C GLY A 84 -11.06 21.23 -9.50
N HIS A 85 -10.90 22.50 -9.11
CA HIS A 85 -10.46 23.56 -10.02
C HIS A 85 -8.95 23.82 -9.90
N PRO A 86 -8.29 24.28 -10.97
CA PRO A 86 -6.97 24.87 -10.85
C PRO A 86 -7.00 26.13 -9.96
N PRO A 87 -5.87 26.52 -9.35
CA PRO A 87 -5.80 27.73 -8.52
C PRO A 87 -6.26 28.96 -9.31
N PHE A 88 -7.05 29.82 -8.66
CA PHE A 88 -7.61 31.05 -9.21
C PHE A 88 -8.60 30.87 -10.39
N MET A 89 -8.95 29.63 -10.74
CA MET A 89 -9.97 29.32 -11.76
C MET A 89 -11.27 28.81 -11.17
N LYS A 90 -11.46 28.94 -9.85
CA LYS A 90 -12.76 28.66 -9.26
C LYS A 90 -13.79 29.63 -9.86
N PRO A 91 -14.97 29.12 -10.29
CA PRO A 91 -16.12 29.98 -10.53
C PRO A 91 -16.36 30.83 -9.29
N GLN A 92 -16.87 32.06 -9.47
CA GLN A 92 -17.45 32.79 -8.35
C GLN A 92 -18.52 31.87 -7.76
N GLU A 93 -18.32 31.44 -6.51
CA GLU A 93 -19.34 30.72 -5.78
C GLU A 93 -20.55 31.64 -5.79
N ALA A 94 -21.65 31.20 -6.40
CA ALA A 94 -22.89 31.95 -6.33
C ALA A 94 -23.15 32.16 -4.84
N GLU A 95 -23.21 33.43 -4.40
CA GLU A 95 -23.65 33.73 -3.06
C GLU A 95 -24.95 32.96 -2.86
N PRO A 96 -25.08 32.15 -1.79
CA PRO A 96 -26.34 31.48 -1.53
C PRO A 96 -27.39 32.59 -1.49
N ASP A 97 -28.22 32.67 -2.53
CA ASP A 97 -29.33 33.62 -2.51
C ASP A 97 -30.13 33.19 -1.28
N LYS A 98 -30.16 34.07 -0.27
CA LYS A 98 -30.88 33.81 0.99
C LYS A 98 -32.35 33.50 0.73
N HIS A 99 -32.83 33.77 -0.49
CA HIS A 99 -34.18 33.60 -0.97
C HIS A 99 -34.36 32.40 -1.92
N MET A 100 -33.34 31.56 -2.15
CA MET A 100 -33.42 30.40 -3.05
C MET A 100 -34.42 29.33 -2.58
N PHE A 101 -34.74 29.34 -1.28
CA PHE A 101 -35.73 28.45 -0.66
C PHE A 101 -36.89 29.20 0.00
N ASP A 102 -37.09 30.48 -0.34
CA ASP A 102 -38.28 31.19 0.13
C ASP A 102 -39.52 30.55 -0.51
N PRO A 103 -40.52 30.16 0.31
CA PRO A 103 -41.71 29.48 -0.19
C PRO A 103 -42.48 30.30 -1.23
N ASP A 104 -42.30 31.62 -1.20
CA ASP A 104 -42.89 32.62 -2.08
C ASP A 104 -42.42 32.53 -3.53
N LYS A 105 -41.26 31.89 -3.79
CA LYS A 105 -40.62 31.79 -5.11
C LYS A 105 -40.69 30.40 -5.75
N LEU A 106 -41.29 29.42 -5.07
CA LEU A 106 -41.43 28.03 -5.54
C LEU A 106 -42.80 27.74 -6.20
N GLY A 107 -43.50 28.78 -6.64
CA GLY A 107 -44.80 28.72 -7.34
C GLY A 107 -44.68 28.45 -8.83
#